data_AF-Q8J283-F1
#
_entry.id   AF-Q8J283-F1
#
_cell.length_a   1.000
_cell.length_b   1.000
_cell.length_c   1.000
_cell.angle_alpha   90.00
_cell.angle_beta   90.00
_cell.angle_gamma   90.00
#
_symmetry.space_group_name_H-M   'P 1'
#
loop_
_entity.id
_entity.type
_entity.pdbx_description
1 polymer ?
#
loop_
_entity_poly.entity_id
_entity_poly.type
_entity_poly.pdbx_seq_one_letter_code
_entity_poly.pdbx_strand_id
1 'polypeptide(L)'
;MLPLKPPLASQQANSYLPPPQAVTEPLSMDSLSLAERDQQQKKNEGVSETSPMRLRMEKFIKEQQEQIVKALEEVDGTKFRKDEWQRKEGGGGITCCLQDGKVFEKAGVGVSVVYGTLPKPAIMKMSANHKNIAPDGEVPESLE
;
A
#
# COMPACT_ATOMS: atom_id res chain seq x y z
N MET A 1 -59.84 -47.07 50.75
CA MET A 1 -58.64 -46.45 51.35
C MET A 1 -57.64 -46.19 50.25
N LEU A 2 -57.54 -44.94 49.78
CA LEU A 2 -56.52 -44.51 48.82
C LEU A 2 -55.63 -43.48 49.52
N PRO A 3 -54.30 -43.65 49.58
CA PRO A 3 -53.41 -42.76 50.31
C PRO A 3 -53.21 -41.43 49.56
N LEU A 4 -53.30 -40.33 50.32
CA LEU A 4 -52.98 -38.96 49.92
C LEU A 4 -51.51 -38.84 49.48
N LYS A 5 -51.29 -38.28 48.29
CA LYS A 5 -49.97 -38.02 47.72
C LYS A 5 -49.43 -36.67 48.26
N PRO A 6 -48.18 -36.59 48.75
CA PRO A 6 -47.59 -35.35 49.27
C PRO A 6 -47.24 -34.33 48.16
N PRO A 7 -47.14 -33.03 48.48
CA PRO A 7 -46.85 -31.99 47.49
C PRO A 7 -45.35 -31.98 47.15
N LEU A 8 -45.02 -32.05 45.84
CA LEU A 8 -43.66 -31.82 45.38
C LEU A 8 -43.46 -30.35 45.00
N ALA A 9 -42.39 -29.80 45.57
CA ALA A 9 -41.96 -28.42 45.45
C ALA A 9 -41.77 -27.98 44.00
N SER A 10 -42.25 -26.77 43.72
CA SER A 10 -41.93 -25.98 42.53
C SER A 10 -40.41 -25.75 42.46
N GLN A 11 -39.74 -26.51 41.61
CA GLN A 11 -38.39 -26.18 41.15
C GLN A 11 -38.48 -24.91 40.29
N GLN A 12 -38.04 -23.78 40.84
CA GLN A 12 -37.66 -22.64 40.02
C GLN A 12 -36.48 -23.07 39.15
N ALA A 13 -36.71 -23.19 37.84
CA ALA A 13 -35.64 -23.34 36.87
C ALA A 13 -34.83 -22.04 36.85
N ASN A 14 -33.73 -21.98 37.60
CA ASN A 14 -32.71 -20.98 37.37
C ASN A 14 -32.10 -21.25 35.99
N SER A 15 -32.56 -20.53 34.97
CA SER A 15 -31.93 -20.52 33.65
C SER A 15 -30.56 -19.85 33.80
N TYR A 16 -29.53 -20.67 33.88
CA TYR A 16 -28.15 -20.21 33.86
C TYR A 16 -27.91 -19.53 32.49
N LEU A 17 -27.82 -18.20 32.47
CA LEU A 17 -27.26 -17.49 31.31
C LEU A 17 -25.75 -17.74 31.35
N PRO A 18 -25.15 -18.37 30.32
CA PRO A 18 -23.70 -18.48 30.26
C PRO A 18 -23.10 -17.07 30.26
N PRO A 19 -21.92 -16.87 30.89
CA PRO A 19 -21.22 -15.60 30.81
C PRO A 19 -21.07 -15.22 29.33
N PRO A 20 -21.17 -13.93 28.96
CA PRO A 20 -20.98 -13.50 27.58
C PRO A 20 -19.68 -14.13 27.10
N GLN A 21 -19.78 -14.96 26.04
CA GLN A 21 -18.62 -15.61 25.47
C GLN A 21 -17.61 -14.50 25.20
N ALA A 22 -16.46 -14.57 25.87
CA ALA A 22 -15.34 -13.72 25.52
C ALA A 22 -15.16 -13.90 24.02
N VAL A 23 -15.36 -12.82 23.26
CA VAL A 23 -15.04 -12.74 21.84
C VAL A 23 -13.59 -13.16 21.72
N THR A 24 -13.40 -14.45 21.40
CA THR A 24 -12.11 -15.05 21.06
C THR A 24 -11.93 -14.90 19.56
N GLU A 25 -12.28 -13.72 19.03
CA GLU A 25 -11.62 -13.28 17.82
C GLU A 25 -10.19 -12.99 18.25
N PRO A 26 -9.18 -13.75 17.76
CA PRO A 26 -7.81 -13.33 17.96
C PRO A 26 -7.74 -11.91 17.43
N LEU A 27 -7.18 -10.99 18.22
CA LEU A 27 -6.78 -9.68 17.72
C LEU A 27 -5.87 -9.97 16.52
N SER A 28 -6.41 -9.89 15.31
CA SER A 28 -5.62 -9.87 14.10
C SER A 28 -4.84 -8.57 14.21
N MET A 29 -3.61 -8.67 14.68
CA MET A 29 -2.69 -7.56 14.65
C MET A 29 -2.32 -7.44 13.17
N ASP A 30 -3.21 -6.83 12.38
CA ASP A 30 -3.02 -6.62 10.95
C ASP A 30 -1.73 -5.82 10.82
N SER A 31 -0.65 -6.53 10.51
CA SER A 31 0.65 -5.93 10.42
C SER A 31 0.59 -4.95 9.26
N LEU A 32 0.77 -3.66 9.54
CA LEU A 32 0.73 -2.59 8.51
C LEU A 32 1.44 -3.04 7.24
N SER A 33 0.82 -2.83 6.07
CA SER A 33 1.47 -3.08 4.80
C SER A 33 2.76 -2.27 4.67
N LEU A 34 3.67 -2.69 3.79
CA LEU A 34 4.91 -1.95 3.54
C LEU A 34 4.62 -0.48 3.15
N ALA A 35 3.58 -0.26 2.34
CA ALA A 35 3.15 1.07 1.93
C ALA A 35 2.71 1.93 3.12
N GLU A 36 1.93 1.37 4.05
CA GLU A 36 1.46 2.07 5.25
C GLU A 36 2.60 2.39 6.22
N ARG A 37 3.53 1.43 6.42
CA ARG A 37 4.73 1.66 7.23
C ARG A 37 5.56 2.82 6.68
N ASP A 38 5.75 2.85 5.37
CA ASP A 38 6.50 3.91 4.68
C ASP A 38 5.81 5.28 4.78
N GLN A 39 4.48 5.32 4.64
CA GLN A 39 3.71 6.55 4.83
C GLN A 39 3.79 7.06 6.28
N GLN A 40 3.68 6.15 7.26
CA GLN A 40 3.76 6.49 8.68
C GLN A 40 5.17 7.02 9.04
N GLN A 41 6.23 6.38 8.54
CA GLN A 41 7.61 6.85 8.74
C GLN A 41 7.79 8.26 8.17
N LYS A 42 7.34 8.48 6.92
CA LYS A 42 7.39 9.81 6.28
C LYS A 42 6.65 10.88 7.08
N LYS A 43 5.52 10.54 7.69
CA LYS A 43 4.69 11.48 8.47
C LYS A 43 5.30 11.81 9.83
N ASN A 44 5.88 10.82 10.51
CA ASN A 44 6.35 10.99 11.89
C ASN A 44 7.78 11.50 11.99
N GLU A 45 8.67 10.94 11.16
CA GLU A 45 10.13 11.13 11.29
C GLU A 45 10.74 11.77 10.04
N GLY A 46 9.99 11.82 8.93
CA GLY A 46 10.49 12.28 7.64
C GLY A 46 11.41 11.25 6.96
N VAL A 47 12.19 11.71 5.98
CA VAL A 47 13.17 10.88 5.25
C VAL A 47 14.58 11.40 5.52
N SER A 48 15.41 10.53 6.09
CA SER A 48 16.81 10.76 6.48
C SER A 48 17.77 9.80 5.76
N GLU A 49 19.08 9.99 5.94
CA GLU A 49 20.11 9.09 5.37
C GLU A 49 20.06 7.66 5.91
N THR A 50 19.53 7.47 7.13
CA THR A 50 19.32 6.16 7.73
C THR A 50 18.01 5.50 7.31
N SER A 51 17.16 6.21 6.56
CA SER A 51 15.91 5.65 6.05
C SER A 51 16.19 4.58 4.98
N PRO A 52 15.30 3.58 4.83
CA PRO A 52 15.48 2.55 3.82
C PRO A 52 15.57 3.14 2.42
N MET A 53 16.32 2.46 1.54
CA MET A 53 16.65 2.95 0.19
C MET A 53 15.41 3.40 -0.59
N ARG A 54 14.28 2.68 -0.49
CA ARG A 54 13.02 3.01 -1.16
C ARG A 54 12.50 4.42 -0.84
N LEU A 55 12.60 4.86 0.42
CA LEU A 55 12.15 6.20 0.84
C LEU A 55 13.10 7.28 0.36
N ARG A 56 14.41 7.03 0.46
CA ARG A 56 15.44 7.96 -0.02
C ARG A 56 15.34 8.15 -1.53
N MET A 57 15.12 7.06 -2.27
CA MET A 57 14.90 7.09 -3.71
C MET A 57 13.61 7.83 -4.08
N GLU A 58 12.48 7.57 -3.40
CA GLU A 58 11.22 8.29 -3.61
C GLU A 58 11.42 9.82 -3.46
N LYS A 59 12.08 10.24 -2.38
CA LYS A 59 12.38 11.66 -2.14
C LYS A 59 13.24 12.23 -3.27
N PHE A 60 14.35 11.55 -3.58
CA PHE A 60 15.29 11.99 -4.60
C PHE A 60 14.63 12.18 -5.98
N ILE A 61 13.85 11.20 -6.46
CA ILE A 61 13.24 11.31 -7.79
C ILE A 61 12.13 12.37 -7.86
N LYS A 62 11.42 12.63 -6.75
CA LYS A 62 10.44 13.73 -6.68
C LYS A 62 11.12 15.10 -6.75
N GLU A 63 12.22 15.27 -6.01
CA GLU A 63 13.04 16.48 -6.08
C GLU A 63 13.63 16.69 -7.48
N GLN A 64 14.05 15.61 -8.16
CA GLN A 64 14.53 15.69 -9.54
C GLN A 64 13.41 16.02 -10.54
N GLN A 65 12.20 15.48 -10.37
CA GLN A 65 11.06 15.84 -11.19
C GLN A 65 10.78 17.35 -11.10
N GLU A 66 10.80 17.92 -9.89
CA GLU A 66 10.59 19.35 -9.70
C GLU A 66 11.67 20.19 -10.39
N GLN A 67 12.94 19.80 -10.28
CA GLN A 67 14.05 20.48 -10.94
C GLN A 67 13.94 20.43 -12.47
N ILE A 68 13.66 19.25 -13.02
CA ILE A 68 13.49 19.06 -14.47
C ILE A 68 12.29 19.87 -14.98
N VAL A 69 11.13 19.78 -14.30
CA VAL A 69 9.94 20.54 -14.67
C VAL A 69 10.23 22.03 -14.65
N LYS A 70 10.85 22.55 -13.60
CA LYS A 70 11.21 23.96 -13.50
C LYS A 70 12.11 24.41 -14.65
N ALA A 71 13.16 23.64 -14.96
CA ALA A 71 14.07 23.95 -16.06
C ALA A 71 13.35 23.95 -17.42
N LEU A 72 12.43 23.00 -17.65
CA LEU A 72 11.64 22.95 -18.87
C LEU A 72 10.67 24.14 -18.97
N GLU A 73 10.04 24.54 -17.88
CA GLU A 73 9.17 25.73 -17.82
C GLU A 73 9.93 27.03 -18.09
N GLU A 74 11.18 27.15 -17.61
CA GLU A 74 12.03 28.32 -17.85
C GLU A 74 12.40 28.47 -19.34
N VAL A 75 12.65 27.35 -20.02
CA VAL A 75 12.95 27.33 -21.46
C VAL A 75 11.70 27.59 -22.31
N ASP A 76 10.57 26.96 -21.97
CA ASP A 76 9.34 27.07 -22.77
C ASP A 76 8.57 28.37 -22.50
N GLY A 77 8.60 28.85 -21.25
CA GLY A 77 7.79 29.98 -20.79
C GLY A 77 6.31 29.65 -20.56
N THR A 78 5.91 28.37 -20.67
CA THR A 78 4.60 27.86 -20.24
C THR A 78 4.75 26.93 -19.02
N LYS A 79 3.64 26.66 -18.33
CA LYS A 79 3.63 25.88 -17.08
C LYS A 79 3.14 24.46 -17.32
N PHE A 80 3.72 23.52 -16.59
CA PHE A 80 3.24 22.14 -16.57
C PHE A 80 1.96 22.03 -15.74
N ARG A 81 1.01 21.24 -16.24
CA ARG A 81 -0.09 20.71 -15.44
C ARG A 81 0.43 19.52 -14.63
N LYS A 82 0.16 19.52 -13.33
CA LYS A 82 0.51 18.41 -12.41
C LYS A 82 -0.75 17.62 -12.09
N ASP A 83 -0.72 16.32 -12.36
CA ASP A 83 -1.78 15.38 -12.04
C ASP A 83 -1.23 14.32 -11.07
N GLU A 84 -1.69 14.39 -9.82
CA GLU A 84 -1.39 13.39 -8.79
C GLU A 84 -2.43 12.29 -8.79
N TRP A 85 -1.99 11.04 -8.63
CA TRP A 85 -2.89 9.89 -8.60
C TRP A 85 -2.41 8.84 -7.60
N GLN A 86 -3.34 8.01 -7.16
CA GLN A 86 -3.11 6.91 -6.22
C GLN A 86 -3.77 5.63 -6.73
N ARG A 87 -3.23 4.47 -6.35
CA ARG A 87 -3.80 3.15 -6.66
C ARG A 87 -4.40 2.52 -5.42
N LYS A 88 -5.50 1.78 -5.60
CA LYS A 88 -6.15 1.02 -4.51
C LYS A 88 -5.22 -0.04 -3.92
N GLU A 89 -4.40 -0.66 -4.75
CA GLU A 89 -3.45 -1.71 -4.35
C GLU A 89 -2.20 -1.16 -3.65
N GLY A 90 -2.05 0.17 -3.56
CA GLY A 90 -0.95 0.83 -2.89
C GLY A 90 -0.05 1.62 -3.86
N GLY A 91 0.47 2.74 -3.33
CA GLY A 91 1.31 3.65 -4.09
C GLY A 91 0.54 4.67 -4.93
N GLY A 92 1.23 5.26 -5.89
CA GLY A 92 0.74 6.39 -6.67
C GLY A 92 1.83 7.04 -7.50
N GLY A 93 1.55 8.24 -7.99
CA GLY A 93 2.51 8.98 -8.80
C GLY A 93 2.09 10.40 -9.06
N ILE A 94 3.00 11.16 -9.65
CA ILE A 94 2.81 12.53 -10.11
C ILE A 94 3.17 12.56 -11.58
N THR A 95 2.23 12.98 -12.41
CA THR A 95 2.43 13.17 -13.84
C THR A 95 2.40 14.65 -14.14
N CYS A 96 3.51 15.19 -14.63
CA CYS A 96 3.59 16.57 -15.09
C CYS A 96 3.49 16.55 -16.62
N CYS A 97 2.51 17.25 -17.20
CA CYS A 97 2.35 17.39 -18.64
C CYS A 97 2.31 18.85 -19.08
N LEU A 98 2.99 19.15 -20.19
CA LEU A 98 2.93 20.40 -20.92
C LEU A 98 2.50 20.07 -22.35
N GLN A 99 1.55 20.85 -22.87
CA GLN A 99 1.02 20.71 -24.22
C GLN A 99 0.91 22.09 -24.87
N ASP A 100 1.09 22.13 -26.19
CA ASP A 100 0.98 23.34 -27.00
C ASP A 100 1.89 24.47 -26.47
N GLY A 101 3.10 24.10 -26.05
CA GLY A 101 4.14 25.01 -25.58
C GLY A 101 4.77 25.82 -26.71
N LYS A 102 5.56 26.82 -26.33
CA LYS A 102 6.22 27.69 -27.32
C LYS A 102 7.43 27.01 -27.96
N VAL A 103 8.11 26.17 -27.19
CA VAL A 103 9.31 25.42 -27.60
C VAL A 103 8.96 23.94 -27.73
N PHE A 104 8.25 23.39 -26.75
CA PHE A 104 7.84 21.99 -26.75
C PHE A 104 6.37 21.87 -27.17
N GLU A 105 6.12 21.19 -28.29
CA GLU A 105 4.74 20.78 -28.66
C GLU A 105 4.10 19.95 -27.54
N LYS A 106 4.88 19.03 -26.95
CA LYS A 106 4.47 18.22 -25.81
C LYS A 106 5.66 17.79 -24.97
N ALA A 107 5.53 17.87 -23.65
CA ALA A 107 6.51 17.37 -22.70
C ALA A 107 5.82 16.67 -21.53
N GLY A 108 6.45 15.61 -21.00
CA GLY A 108 5.91 14.81 -19.91
C GLY A 108 7.00 14.34 -18.96
N VAL A 109 6.81 14.54 -17.65
CA VAL A 109 7.71 14.06 -16.60
C VAL A 109 6.88 13.31 -15.57
N GLY A 110 7.02 11.99 -15.51
CA GLY A 110 6.27 11.11 -14.62
C GLY A 110 7.14 10.50 -13.52
N VAL A 111 6.63 10.51 -12.29
CA VAL A 111 7.19 9.78 -11.15
C VAL A 111 6.14 8.82 -10.63
N SER A 112 6.53 7.58 -10.35
CA SER A 112 5.65 6.55 -9.79
C SER A 112 6.35 5.81 -8.66
N VAL A 113 5.61 5.57 -7.58
CA VAL A 113 6.01 4.74 -6.45
C VAL A 113 4.89 3.73 -6.24
N VAL A 114 5.13 2.48 -6.63
CA VAL A 114 4.11 1.43 -6.64
C VAL A 114 4.48 0.37 -5.62
N TYR A 115 3.50 -0.04 -4.83
CA TYR A 115 3.59 -1.17 -3.91
C TYR A 115 2.65 -2.26 -4.41
N GLY A 116 3.03 -3.52 -4.22
CA GLY A 116 2.23 -4.65 -4.62
C GLY A 116 3.10 -5.84 -4.98
N THR A 117 2.45 -6.94 -5.33
CA THR A 117 3.12 -8.16 -5.75
C THR A 117 3.37 -8.16 -7.25
N LEU A 118 4.50 -8.72 -7.66
CA LEU A 118 4.87 -8.87 -9.06
C LEU A 118 4.27 -10.16 -9.60
N PRO A 119 3.34 -10.12 -10.59
CA PRO A 119 2.73 -11.33 -11.13
C PRO A 119 3.70 -12.06 -12.08
N LYS A 120 3.55 -13.38 -12.20
CA LYS A 120 4.39 -14.25 -13.06
C LYS A 120 4.73 -13.70 -14.45
N PRO A 121 3.80 -13.14 -15.25
CA PRO A 121 4.15 -12.60 -16.57
C PRO A 121 5.13 -11.42 -16.50
N ALA A 122 5.10 -10.63 -15.43
CA ALA A 122 6.03 -9.53 -15.20
C ALA A 122 7.40 -10.06 -14.74
N ILE A 123 7.42 -11.08 -13.86
CA ILE A 123 8.64 -11.75 -13.42
C ILE A 123 9.40 -12.33 -14.64
N MET A 124 8.70 -13.01 -15.54
CA MET A 124 9.29 -13.57 -16.78
C MET A 124 9.94 -12.50 -17.65
N LYS A 125 9.34 -11.32 -17.77
CA LYS A 125 9.90 -10.22 -18.58
C LYS A 125 11.11 -9.58 -17.90
N MET A 126 11.10 -9.48 -16.58
CA MET A 126 12.19 -8.85 -15.82
C MET A 126 13.40 -9.77 -15.69
N SER A 127 13.23 -11.08 -15.51
CA SER A 127 14.33 -12.02 -15.29
C SER A 127 15.32 -12.08 -16.45
N ALA A 128 14.89 -11.77 -17.68
CA ALA A 128 15.75 -11.72 -18.87
C ALA A 128 17.01 -10.83 -18.70
N ASN A 129 16.90 -9.74 -17.94
CA ASN A 129 18.00 -8.79 -17.71
C ASN A 129 18.46 -8.73 -16.24
N HIS A 130 17.88 -9.55 -15.37
CA HIS A 130 18.13 -9.49 -13.91
C HIS A 130 18.37 -10.91 -13.36
N LYS A 131 19.64 -11.28 -13.23
CA LYS A 131 20.09 -12.63 -12.85
C LYS A 131 19.55 -13.15 -11.52
N ASN A 132 19.15 -12.25 -10.60
CA ASN A 132 18.73 -12.62 -9.24
C ASN A 132 17.20 -12.78 -9.08
N ILE A 133 16.39 -12.54 -10.12
CA ILE A 133 14.92 -12.62 -10.02
C ILE A 133 14.40 -14.07 -10.13
N ALA A 134 15.04 -14.88 -10.97
CA ALA A 134 14.72 -16.31 -11.15
C ALA A 134 16.05 -17.06 -11.40
N PRO A 135 16.90 -17.20 -10.37
CA PRO A 135 18.28 -17.66 -10.51
C PRO A 135 18.40 -19.07 -11.11
N ASP A 136 17.41 -19.93 -10.87
CA ASP A 136 17.40 -21.33 -11.33
C ASP A 136 16.48 -21.55 -12.56
N GLY A 137 15.97 -20.47 -13.16
CA GLY A 137 15.00 -20.55 -14.26
C GLY A 137 13.57 -20.92 -13.82
N GLU A 138 13.37 -21.26 -12.55
CA GLU A 138 12.04 -21.42 -11.95
C GLU A 138 11.42 -20.05 -11.68
N VAL A 139 10.28 -19.78 -12.33
CA VAL A 139 9.56 -18.52 -12.19
C VAL A 139 8.40 -18.72 -11.22
N PRO A 140 8.40 -18.09 -10.03
CA PRO A 140 7.33 -18.20 -9.07
C PRO A 140 6.04 -17.54 -9.59
N GLU A 141 4.90 -17.92 -9.00
CA GLU A 141 3.59 -17.39 -9.40
C GLU A 141 3.44 -15.89 -9.07
N SER A 142 4.07 -15.46 -7.98
CA SER A 142 4.20 -14.05 -7.59
C SER A 142 5.46 -13.81 -6.76
N LEU A 143 5.96 -12.57 -6.76
CA LEU A 143 6.98 -12.08 -5.83
C LEU A 143 6.41 -10.90 -5.03
N GLU A 144 6.72 -10.84 -3.74
CA GLU A 144 6.36 -9.70 -2.87
C GLU A 144 7.42 -8.59 -2.89
#